data_AF-A0A6A5CER1-F1
#
_entry.id   AF-A0A6A5CER1-F1
#
_cell.length_a   1.000
_cell.length_b   1.000
_cell.length_c   1.000
_cell.angle_alpha   90.00
_cell.angle_beta   90.00
_cell.angle_gamma   90.00
#
_symmetry.space_group_name_H-M   'P 1'
#
loop_
_entity.id
_entity.type
_entity.pdbx_description
1 polymer ?
#
loop_
_entity_poly.entity_id
_entity_poly.type
_entity_poly.pdbx_seq_one_letter_code
_entity_poly.pdbx_strand_id
1 'polypeptide(L)'
;MSLSYLATLKAIEQDFGNTEKQQRTTINDEYSNADNDRYLASYAEKYRNNELLIDDVELDEAEFEAYKNLMEAKALIEKRENALSDDASAVGEMFLRNTKEIYDVDAIKACMNKLPILTKNLDWIHTLQLNSYTPLKVENPEDDIDRELQFYNQAITSAKDGFKRLHSLGIKVHRPDDYFAEMVKSDEHMAKIRNKLVQSRKIIEEREKRRQRKEQQKIGKQLKAERLKEKIARKKQDIEAVDHWRRTYSGSGKEFDVDAATEEYSKLLEKSEKKNKGGKNDATKRKNAGITKKRPGKRKRQKQN
;
A
#
# COMPACT_ATOMS: atom_id res chain seq x y z
N MET A 1 26.29 -18.11 -42.07
CA MET A 1 26.13 -16.83 -41.33
C MET A 1 24.78 -16.67 -40.60
N SER A 2 23.75 -17.51 -40.83
CA SER A 2 22.42 -17.34 -40.19
C SER A 2 22.27 -17.92 -38.77
N LEU A 3 23.12 -18.88 -38.38
CA LEU A 3 23.07 -19.51 -37.05
C LEU A 3 23.49 -18.56 -35.91
N SER A 4 24.32 -17.56 -36.20
CA SER A 4 24.78 -16.57 -35.22
C SER A 4 23.68 -15.59 -34.83
N TYR A 5 22.86 -15.14 -35.78
CA TYR A 5 21.83 -14.13 -35.53
C TYR A 5 20.66 -14.68 -34.72
N LEU A 6 20.27 -15.93 -34.98
CA LEU A 6 19.22 -16.62 -34.24
C LEU A 6 19.67 -16.91 -32.79
N ALA A 7 20.95 -17.24 -32.60
CA ALA A 7 21.52 -17.40 -31.26
C ALA A 7 21.58 -16.07 -30.50
N THR A 8 21.93 -14.96 -31.16
CA THR A 8 21.94 -13.63 -30.51
C THR A 8 20.54 -13.16 -30.15
N LEU A 9 19.53 -13.38 -31.01
CA LEU A 9 18.15 -13.03 -30.68
C LEU A 9 17.62 -13.86 -29.50
N LYS A 10 17.95 -15.16 -29.46
CA LYS A 10 17.54 -16.03 -28.35
C LYS A 10 18.23 -15.66 -27.03
N ALA A 11 19.48 -15.20 -27.08
CA ALA A 11 20.19 -14.68 -25.91
C ALA A 11 19.56 -13.36 -25.42
N ILE A 12 19.22 -12.45 -26.35
CA ILE A 12 18.53 -11.19 -26.03
C ILE A 12 17.16 -11.45 -25.40
N GLU A 13 16.37 -12.39 -25.95
CA GLU A 13 15.07 -12.78 -25.38
C GLU A 13 15.21 -13.42 -24.00
N GLN A 14 16.24 -14.22 -23.77
CA GLN A 14 16.53 -14.78 -22.45
C GLN A 14 16.96 -13.71 -21.45
N ASP A 15 17.74 -12.71 -21.86
CA ASP A 15 18.17 -11.59 -21.03
C ASP A 15 17.00 -10.65 -20.68
N PHE A 16 16.09 -10.39 -21.62
CA PHE A 16 14.84 -9.68 -21.34
C PHE A 16 13.92 -10.45 -20.40
N GLY A 17 13.76 -11.77 -20.61
CA GLY A 17 12.98 -12.62 -19.72
C GLY A 17 13.57 -12.71 -18.30
N ASN A 18 14.90 -12.70 -18.18
CA ASN A 18 15.58 -12.74 -16.89
C ASN A 18 15.54 -11.39 -16.17
N THR A 19 15.65 -10.27 -16.88
CA THR A 19 15.49 -8.93 -16.31
C THR A 19 14.07 -8.65 -15.87
N GLU A 20 13.04 -9.07 -16.63
CA GLU A 20 11.65 -8.98 -16.20
C GLU A 20 11.35 -9.86 -14.97
N LYS A 21 11.91 -11.08 -14.93
CA LYS A 21 11.79 -11.94 -13.75
C LYS A 21 12.50 -11.33 -12.54
N GLN A 22 13.70 -10.80 -12.71
CA GLN A 22 14.45 -10.13 -11.65
C GLN A 22 13.71 -8.88 -11.16
N GLN A 23 13.17 -8.06 -12.06
CA GLN A 23 12.35 -6.88 -11.73
C GLN A 23 11.06 -7.28 -11.01
N ARG A 24 10.38 -8.34 -11.45
CA ARG A 24 9.20 -8.88 -10.76
C ARG A 24 9.55 -9.44 -9.38
N THR A 25 10.69 -10.12 -9.22
CA THR A 25 11.12 -10.61 -7.91
C THR A 25 11.53 -9.47 -7.00
N THR A 26 12.23 -8.44 -7.49
CA THR A 26 12.58 -7.26 -6.67
C THR A 26 11.36 -6.44 -6.29
N ILE A 27 10.39 -6.28 -7.20
CA ILE A 27 9.11 -5.63 -6.90
C ILE A 27 8.33 -6.48 -5.89
N ASN A 28 8.20 -7.79 -6.10
CA ASN A 28 7.53 -8.66 -5.13
C ASN A 28 8.24 -8.72 -3.77
N ASP A 29 9.57 -8.63 -3.72
CA ASP A 29 10.33 -8.57 -2.46
C ASP A 29 10.20 -7.19 -1.78
N GLU A 30 10.03 -6.10 -2.54
CA GLU A 30 9.71 -4.76 -2.03
C GLU A 30 8.26 -4.67 -1.49
N TYR A 31 7.31 -5.40 -2.09
CA TYR A 31 5.91 -5.46 -1.64
C TYR A 31 5.67 -6.52 -0.55
N SER A 32 6.36 -7.66 -0.58
CA SER A 32 6.23 -8.76 0.39
C SER A 32 6.94 -8.50 1.72
N ASN A 33 7.92 -7.60 1.76
CA ASN A 33 8.61 -7.21 3.00
C ASN A 33 8.01 -5.93 3.64
N ALA A 34 6.90 -5.43 3.12
CA ALA A 34 6.14 -4.41 3.82
C ALA A 34 5.39 -5.09 4.97
N ASP A 35 5.86 -4.87 6.19
CA ASP A 35 5.16 -5.12 7.47
C ASP A 35 3.70 -4.60 7.50
N ASN A 36 3.25 -3.91 6.45
CA ASN A 36 1.88 -3.51 6.17
C ASN A 36 0.90 -4.69 6.05
N ASP A 37 1.26 -5.82 5.44
CA ASP A 37 0.30 -6.92 5.25
C ASP A 37 0.00 -7.63 6.58
N ARG A 38 1.03 -7.84 7.42
CA ARG A 38 0.85 -8.40 8.76
C ARG A 38 0.10 -7.43 9.68
N TYR A 39 0.33 -6.12 9.53
CA TYR A 39 -0.37 -5.08 10.27
C TYR A 39 -1.84 -4.97 9.83
N LEU A 40 -2.14 -5.02 8.53
CA LEU A 40 -3.49 -4.98 7.97
C LEU A 40 -4.27 -6.26 8.30
N ALA A 41 -3.64 -7.43 8.24
CA ALA A 41 -4.26 -8.69 8.67
C ALA A 41 -4.58 -8.69 10.17
N SER A 42 -3.64 -8.22 11.01
CA SER A 42 -3.87 -8.03 12.45
C SER A 42 -5.00 -7.03 12.73
N TYR A 43 -5.13 -5.99 11.92
CA TYR A 43 -6.19 -4.99 12.06
C TYR A 43 -7.54 -5.58 11.64
N ALA A 44 -7.59 -6.30 10.52
CA ALA A 44 -8.78 -6.98 10.04
C ALA A 44 -9.29 -8.05 11.02
N GLU A 45 -8.40 -8.82 11.65
CA GLU A 45 -8.75 -9.78 12.70
C GLU A 45 -9.34 -9.08 13.94
N LYS A 46 -8.77 -7.94 14.36
CA LYS A 46 -9.29 -7.16 15.49
C LYS A 46 -10.65 -6.51 15.20
N TYR A 47 -10.91 -6.12 13.94
CA TYR A 47 -12.23 -5.66 13.50
C TYR A 47 -13.25 -6.80 13.49
N ARG A 48 -12.89 -7.99 12.99
CA ARG A 48 -13.78 -9.16 12.98
C ARG A 48 -14.13 -9.64 14.38
N ASN A 49 -13.19 -9.54 15.32
CA ASN A 49 -13.36 -10.00 16.70
C ASN A 49 -13.93 -8.92 17.63
N ASN A 50 -14.30 -7.73 17.12
CA ASN A 50 -14.81 -6.61 17.92
C ASN A 50 -13.87 -6.19 19.08
N GLU A 51 -12.57 -6.42 18.91
CA GLU A 51 -11.52 -6.19 19.92
C GLU A 51 -10.89 -4.79 19.82
N LEU A 52 -11.34 -3.98 18.85
CA LEU A 52 -10.97 -2.57 18.79
C LEU A 52 -11.70 -1.84 19.93
N LEU A 53 -11.02 -1.68 21.07
CA LEU A 53 -11.47 -0.75 22.11
C LEU A 53 -11.75 0.60 21.47
N ILE A 54 -13.01 1.01 21.59
CA ILE A 54 -13.65 2.19 20.99
C ILE A 54 -13.02 3.51 21.51
N ASP A 55 -12.06 3.45 22.43
CA ASP A 55 -11.50 4.60 23.12
C ASP A 55 -10.50 5.46 22.32
N ASP A 56 -10.17 5.14 21.07
CA ASP A 56 -9.22 5.93 20.25
C ASP A 56 -9.88 6.78 19.14
N VAL A 57 -11.21 6.74 19.04
CA VAL A 57 -12.03 7.70 18.29
C VAL A 57 -13.11 8.21 19.24
N GLU A 58 -12.82 9.29 19.97
CA GLU A 58 -13.88 10.16 20.48
C GLU A 58 -14.58 10.75 19.24
N LEU A 59 -15.56 10.00 18.72
CA LEU A 59 -16.61 10.55 17.87
C LEU A 59 -17.35 11.55 18.75
N ASP A 60 -17.53 12.78 18.28
CA ASP A 60 -18.44 13.70 18.96
C ASP A 60 -19.80 12.98 19.12
N GLU A 61 -20.49 13.18 20.23
CA GLU A 61 -21.69 12.41 20.61
C GLU A 61 -22.75 12.38 19.46
N ALA A 62 -22.80 13.46 18.67
CA ALA A 62 -23.60 13.58 17.45
C ALA A 62 -23.16 12.66 16.29
N GLU A 63 -21.86 12.43 16.11
CA GLU A 63 -21.33 11.53 15.07
C GLU A 63 -21.58 10.06 15.43
N PHE A 64 -21.51 9.72 16.71
CA PHE A 64 -21.85 8.38 17.21
C PHE A 64 -23.35 8.08 17.02
N GLU A 65 -24.21 9.05 17.31
CA GLU A 65 -25.66 8.92 17.14
C GLU A 65 -26.08 8.86 15.66
N ALA A 66 -25.41 9.63 14.79
CA ALA A 66 -25.59 9.55 13.34
C ALA A 66 -25.18 8.17 12.80
N TYR A 67 -24.09 7.59 13.30
CA TYR A 67 -23.64 6.25 12.91
C TYR A 67 -24.64 5.16 13.37
N LYS A 68 -25.16 5.28 14.58
CA LYS A 68 -26.18 4.36 15.12
C LYS A 68 -27.46 4.39 14.27
N ASN A 69 -27.96 5.58 13.96
CA ASN A 69 -29.15 5.76 13.12
C ASN A 69 -28.95 5.20 11.70
N LEU A 70 -27.75 5.36 11.13
CA LEU A 70 -27.40 4.82 9.81
C LEU A 70 -27.36 3.28 9.81
N MET A 71 -26.85 2.67 10.88
CA MET A 71 -26.83 1.21 11.03
C MET A 71 -28.22 0.61 11.21
N GLU A 72 -29.08 1.26 12.01
CA GLU A 72 -30.48 0.86 12.17
C GLU A 72 -31.27 0.97 10.86
N ALA A 73 -31.07 2.05 10.10
CA ALA A 73 -31.69 2.23 8.79
C ALA A 73 -31.25 1.15 7.79
N LYS A 74 -29.96 0.80 7.75
CA LYS A 74 -29.44 -0.29 6.90
C LYS A 74 -30.04 -1.65 7.26
N ALA A 75 -30.14 -1.96 8.55
CA ALA A 75 -30.74 -3.22 9.01
C ALA A 75 -32.24 -3.32 8.67
N LEU A 76 -32.97 -2.19 8.66
CA LEU A 76 -34.37 -2.16 8.23
C LEU A 76 -34.51 -2.33 6.71
N ILE A 77 -33.63 -1.75 5.92
CA ILE A 77 -33.61 -1.92 4.45
C ILE A 77 -33.33 -3.38 4.11
N GLU A 78 -32.30 -3.99 4.71
CA GLU A 78 -31.94 -5.39 4.49
C GLU A 78 -33.07 -6.36 4.89
N LYS A 79 -33.74 -6.12 6.03
CA LYS A 79 -34.93 -6.90 6.42
C LYS A 79 -36.08 -6.76 5.42
N ARG A 80 -36.28 -5.56 4.86
CA ARG A 80 -37.33 -5.30 3.87
C ARG A 80 -37.00 -5.93 2.52
N GLU A 81 -35.75 -5.89 2.09
CA GLU A 81 -35.28 -6.51 0.85
C GLU A 81 -35.36 -8.04 0.92
N ASN A 82 -34.94 -8.64 2.03
CA ASN A 82 -35.07 -10.08 2.24
C ASN A 82 -36.53 -10.53 2.29
N ALA A 83 -37.42 -9.76 2.94
CA ALA A 83 -38.86 -10.06 2.95
C ALA A 83 -39.54 -9.89 1.58
N LEU A 84 -39.03 -8.99 0.72
CA LEU A 84 -39.54 -8.78 -0.64
C LEU A 84 -39.00 -9.82 -1.64
N SER A 85 -37.81 -10.37 -1.36
CA SER A 85 -37.13 -11.35 -2.20
C SER A 85 -37.88 -12.69 -2.27
N ASP A 86 -38.43 -13.15 -1.14
CA ASP A 86 -39.07 -14.48 -1.06
C ASP A 86 -40.40 -14.54 -1.85
N ASP A 87 -41.19 -13.46 -1.85
CA ASP A 87 -42.45 -13.39 -2.61
C ASP A 87 -42.24 -13.05 -4.09
N ALA A 88 -41.24 -12.21 -4.41
CA ALA A 88 -40.95 -11.82 -5.79
C ALA A 88 -40.26 -12.95 -6.60
N SER A 89 -39.41 -13.75 -5.95
CA SER A 89 -38.74 -14.90 -6.60
C SER A 89 -39.74 -15.98 -7.00
N ALA A 90 -40.73 -16.27 -6.15
CA ALA A 90 -41.77 -17.26 -6.45
C ALA A 90 -42.67 -16.85 -7.63
N VAL A 91 -43.00 -15.55 -7.75
CA VAL A 91 -43.77 -15.02 -8.88
C VAL A 91 -42.92 -14.96 -10.16
N GLY A 92 -41.62 -14.63 -10.05
CA GLY A 92 -40.68 -14.65 -11.17
C GLY A 92 -40.46 -16.04 -11.77
N GLU A 93 -40.33 -17.06 -10.93
CA GLU A 93 -40.16 -18.45 -11.36
C GLU A 93 -41.40 -19.02 -12.09
N MET A 94 -42.62 -18.59 -11.72
CA MET A 94 -43.85 -19.01 -12.42
C MET A 94 -43.98 -18.44 -13.84
N PHE A 95 -43.37 -17.30 -14.14
CA PHE A 95 -43.40 -16.67 -15.48
C PHE A 95 -42.24 -17.10 -16.38
N LEU A 96 -41.20 -17.71 -15.84
CA LEU A 96 -40.11 -18.34 -16.59
C LEU A 96 -40.56 -19.69 -17.14
N ARG A 97 -41.58 -19.68 -18.01
CA ARG A 97 -41.83 -20.80 -18.91
C ARG A 97 -40.56 -20.99 -19.72
N ASN A 98 -39.93 -22.15 -19.59
CA ASN A 98 -38.84 -22.64 -20.43
C ASN A 98 -39.22 -22.57 -21.91
N THR A 99 -39.09 -21.38 -22.51
CA THR A 99 -39.02 -21.26 -23.96
C THR A 99 -37.64 -21.80 -24.31
N LYS A 100 -37.61 -23.01 -24.87
CA LYS A 100 -36.41 -23.56 -25.51
C LYS A 100 -35.95 -22.49 -26.49
N GLU A 101 -34.81 -21.85 -26.25
CA GLU A 101 -34.31 -20.78 -27.10
C GLU A 101 -33.98 -21.38 -28.47
N ILE A 102 -34.88 -21.21 -29.44
CA ILE A 102 -34.66 -21.64 -30.83
C ILE A 102 -33.90 -20.51 -31.51
N TYR A 103 -32.60 -20.69 -31.68
CA TYR A 103 -31.75 -19.75 -32.39
C TYR A 103 -31.77 -20.05 -33.90
N ASP A 104 -32.39 -19.16 -34.69
CA ASP A 104 -32.29 -19.20 -36.16
C ASP A 104 -30.94 -18.61 -36.62
N VAL A 105 -29.93 -19.46 -36.62
CA VAL A 105 -28.56 -19.09 -37.00
C VAL A 105 -28.47 -18.66 -38.47
N ASP A 106 -29.31 -19.21 -39.34
CA ASP A 106 -29.26 -18.93 -40.78
C ASP A 106 -29.87 -17.58 -41.11
N ALA A 107 -30.96 -17.20 -40.43
CA ALA A 107 -31.50 -15.84 -40.49
C ALA A 107 -30.49 -14.80 -39.97
N ILE A 108 -29.78 -15.08 -38.87
CA ILE A 108 -28.76 -14.18 -38.32
C ILE A 108 -27.62 -13.98 -39.34
N LYS A 109 -27.12 -15.05 -39.95
CA LYS A 109 -26.09 -14.96 -41.01
C LYS A 109 -26.59 -14.18 -42.23
N ALA A 110 -27.84 -14.42 -42.66
CA ALA A 110 -28.44 -13.70 -43.77
C ALA A 110 -28.56 -12.20 -43.49
N CYS A 111 -28.93 -11.82 -42.26
CA CYS A 111 -28.94 -10.43 -41.81
C CYS A 111 -27.53 -9.82 -41.73
N MET A 112 -26.55 -10.57 -41.21
CA MET A 112 -25.16 -10.13 -41.14
C MET A 112 -24.60 -9.80 -42.54
N ASN A 113 -24.85 -10.66 -43.53
CA ASN A 113 -24.39 -10.44 -44.91
C ASN A 113 -25.03 -9.24 -45.61
N LYS A 114 -26.19 -8.76 -45.14
CA LYS A 114 -26.83 -7.55 -45.67
C LYS A 114 -26.17 -6.27 -45.14
N LEU A 115 -25.33 -6.34 -44.09
CA LEU A 115 -24.72 -5.16 -43.49
C LEU A 115 -23.70 -4.50 -44.45
N PRO A 116 -23.81 -3.19 -44.73
CA PRO A 116 -22.97 -2.50 -45.71
C PRO A 116 -21.46 -2.54 -45.41
N ILE A 117 -21.11 -2.66 -44.12
CA ILE A 117 -19.72 -2.73 -43.65
C ILE A 117 -19.02 -3.99 -44.18
N LEU A 118 -19.77 -5.08 -44.40
CA LEU A 118 -19.23 -6.35 -44.88
C LEU A 118 -19.28 -6.47 -46.41
N THR A 119 -20.16 -5.73 -47.07
CA THR A 119 -20.33 -5.79 -48.53
C THR A 119 -19.42 -4.82 -49.27
N LYS A 120 -18.95 -3.75 -48.61
CA LYS A 120 -18.01 -2.79 -49.18
C LYS A 120 -16.60 -3.08 -48.65
N ASN A 121 -15.67 -3.37 -49.56
CA ASN A 121 -14.24 -3.48 -49.25
C ASN A 121 -13.68 -2.09 -48.88
N LEU A 122 -13.93 -1.65 -47.65
CA LEU A 122 -13.44 -0.38 -47.10
C LEU A 122 -12.07 -0.60 -46.47
N ASP A 123 -11.17 0.36 -46.69
CA ASP A 123 -9.91 0.40 -45.94
C ASP A 123 -10.18 0.55 -44.44
N TRP A 124 -9.29 -0.03 -43.64
CA TRP A 124 -9.43 -0.05 -42.18
C TRP A 124 -9.58 1.36 -41.57
N ILE A 125 -9.03 2.39 -42.21
CA ILE A 125 -9.12 3.77 -41.72
C ILE A 125 -10.55 4.31 -41.65
N HIS A 126 -11.47 3.78 -42.46
CA HIS A 126 -12.86 4.20 -42.46
C HIS A 126 -13.68 3.56 -41.34
N THR A 127 -13.23 2.41 -40.82
CA THR A 127 -13.92 1.70 -39.74
C THR A 127 -13.27 1.94 -38.39
N LEU A 128 -11.93 2.05 -38.34
CA LEU A 128 -11.11 2.13 -37.13
C LEU A 128 -11.39 1.01 -36.12
N GLN A 129 -12.00 -0.09 -36.58
CA GLN A 129 -12.43 -1.19 -35.72
C GLN A 129 -11.24 -2.06 -35.33
N LEU A 130 -11.14 -2.36 -34.03
CA LEU A 130 -10.11 -3.21 -33.46
C LEU A 130 -10.78 -4.31 -32.66
N ASN A 131 -10.46 -5.55 -33.01
CA ASN A 131 -11.04 -6.73 -32.38
C ASN A 131 -9.97 -7.39 -31.52
N SER A 132 -10.29 -7.64 -30.25
CA SER A 132 -9.48 -8.49 -29.39
C SER A 132 -9.81 -9.94 -29.67
N TYR A 133 -8.83 -10.71 -30.13
CA TYR A 133 -8.99 -12.15 -30.39
C TYR A 133 -8.80 -13.01 -29.12
N THR A 134 -8.22 -12.43 -28.07
CA THR A 134 -8.09 -13.10 -26.78
C THR A 134 -9.38 -12.92 -25.97
N PRO A 135 -10.07 -14.01 -25.58
CA PRO A 135 -11.25 -13.91 -24.75
C PRO A 135 -10.88 -13.40 -23.36
N LEU A 136 -11.72 -12.54 -22.81
CA LEU A 136 -11.59 -12.05 -21.43
C LEU A 136 -11.74 -13.23 -20.46
N LYS A 137 -10.79 -13.35 -19.53
CA LYS A 137 -10.85 -14.30 -18.43
C LYS A 137 -11.03 -13.50 -17.14
N VAL A 138 -12.23 -13.54 -16.59
CA VAL A 138 -12.56 -12.98 -15.28
C VAL A 138 -12.93 -14.17 -14.40
N GLU A 139 -12.19 -14.40 -13.31
CA GLU A 139 -12.40 -15.56 -12.44
C GLU A 139 -13.73 -15.47 -11.70
N ASN A 140 -14.03 -14.28 -11.16
CA ASN A 140 -15.31 -13.97 -10.54
C ASN A 140 -15.97 -12.77 -11.24
N PRO A 141 -17.06 -12.97 -12.00
CA PRO A 141 -17.77 -11.89 -12.66
C PRO A 141 -18.30 -10.81 -11.72
N GLU A 142 -18.56 -11.14 -10.44
CA GLU A 142 -19.05 -10.19 -9.43
C GLU A 142 -17.93 -9.33 -8.81
N ASP A 143 -16.66 -9.70 -9.01
CA ASP A 143 -15.54 -8.87 -8.59
C ASP A 143 -15.31 -7.74 -9.61
N ASP A 144 -15.78 -6.55 -9.26
CA ASP A 144 -15.69 -5.37 -10.12
C ASP A 144 -14.24 -4.94 -10.36
N ILE A 145 -13.34 -5.08 -9.38
CA ILE A 145 -11.96 -4.59 -9.51
C ILE A 145 -11.21 -5.40 -10.56
N ASP A 146 -11.31 -6.73 -10.46
CA ASP A 146 -10.67 -7.64 -11.40
C ASP A 146 -11.28 -7.52 -12.79
N ARG A 147 -12.61 -7.38 -12.87
CA ARG A 147 -13.32 -7.16 -14.14
C ARG A 147 -12.89 -5.88 -14.84
N GLU A 148 -12.85 -4.75 -14.12
CA GLU A 148 -12.40 -3.46 -14.64
C GLU A 148 -10.94 -3.50 -15.08
N LEU A 149 -10.07 -4.22 -14.35
CA LEU A 149 -8.68 -4.41 -14.74
C LEU A 149 -8.56 -5.16 -16.08
N GLN A 150 -9.39 -6.18 -16.31
CA GLN A 150 -9.39 -6.91 -17.57
C GLN A 150 -9.91 -6.04 -18.74
N PHE A 151 -10.98 -5.26 -18.54
CA PHE A 151 -11.46 -4.31 -19.53
C PHE A 151 -10.40 -3.27 -19.90
N TYR A 152 -9.71 -2.74 -18.89
CA TYR A 152 -8.60 -1.81 -19.08
C TYR A 152 -7.47 -2.43 -19.91
N ASN A 153 -7.05 -3.66 -19.59
CA ASN A 153 -6.00 -4.36 -20.32
C ASN A 153 -6.38 -4.64 -21.78
N GLN A 154 -7.63 -5.03 -22.05
CA GLN A 154 -8.14 -5.22 -23.41
C GLN A 154 -8.15 -3.91 -24.19
N ALA A 155 -8.62 -2.83 -23.56
CA ALA A 155 -8.67 -1.50 -24.18
C ALA A 155 -7.26 -1.00 -24.53
N ILE A 156 -6.28 -1.15 -23.62
CA ILE A 156 -4.90 -0.75 -23.86
C ILE A 156 -4.25 -1.56 -24.98
N THR A 157 -4.45 -2.87 -24.97
CA THR A 157 -3.85 -3.75 -26.00
C THR A 157 -4.40 -3.38 -27.37
N SER A 158 -5.72 -3.18 -27.48
CA SER A 158 -6.37 -2.74 -28.70
C SER A 158 -5.87 -1.35 -29.13
N ALA A 159 -5.80 -0.39 -28.21
CA ALA A 159 -5.32 0.96 -28.51
C ALA A 159 -3.87 0.97 -29.03
N LYS A 160 -2.98 0.13 -28.47
CA LYS A 160 -1.61 -0.03 -28.97
C LYS A 160 -1.57 -0.55 -30.40
N ASP A 161 -2.41 -1.52 -30.73
CA ASP A 161 -2.48 -2.07 -32.09
C ASP A 161 -3.09 -1.07 -33.07
N GLY A 162 -4.11 -0.31 -32.65
CA GLY A 162 -4.63 0.82 -33.41
C GLY A 162 -3.54 1.87 -33.70
N PHE A 163 -2.75 2.22 -32.69
CA PHE A 163 -1.65 3.18 -32.84
C PHE A 163 -0.61 2.70 -33.85
N LYS A 164 -0.20 1.43 -33.81
CA LYS A 164 0.74 0.85 -34.79
C LYS A 164 0.20 0.94 -36.21
N ARG A 165 -1.08 0.62 -36.42
CA ARG A 165 -1.72 0.69 -37.74
C ARG A 165 -1.81 2.12 -38.25
N LEU A 166 -2.23 3.07 -37.40
CA LEU A 166 -2.28 4.49 -37.78
C LEU A 166 -0.89 5.06 -38.10
N HIS A 167 0.13 4.67 -37.33
CA HIS A 167 1.51 5.05 -37.60
C HIS A 167 2.02 4.47 -38.94
N SER A 168 1.67 3.23 -39.27
CA SER A 168 2.03 2.63 -40.57
C SER A 168 1.39 3.34 -41.76
N LEU A 169 0.24 3.97 -41.56
CA LEU A 169 -0.45 4.80 -42.57
C LEU A 169 0.08 6.25 -42.61
N GLY A 170 1.02 6.61 -41.74
CA GLY A 170 1.57 7.98 -41.67
C GLY A 170 0.62 9.01 -41.07
N ILE A 171 -0.41 8.59 -40.32
CA ILE A 171 -1.41 9.47 -39.73
C ILE A 171 -0.96 9.94 -38.34
N LYS A 172 -1.08 11.24 -38.08
CA LYS A 172 -0.76 11.84 -36.78
C LYS A 172 -1.84 11.46 -35.75
N VAL A 173 -1.45 10.80 -34.67
CA VAL A 173 -2.39 10.30 -33.64
C VAL A 173 -2.46 11.22 -32.41
N HIS A 174 -1.37 11.93 -32.08
CA HIS A 174 -1.32 12.78 -30.90
C HIS A 174 -2.00 14.13 -31.16
N ARG A 175 -2.87 14.53 -30.22
CA ARG A 175 -3.41 15.90 -30.14
C ARG A 175 -2.30 16.86 -29.69
N PRO A 176 -1.97 17.90 -30.45
CA PRO A 176 -1.04 18.95 -30.01
C PRO A 176 -1.62 19.76 -28.83
N ASP A 177 -0.74 20.21 -27.93
CA ASP A 177 -1.16 21.01 -26.76
C ASP A 177 -1.76 22.37 -27.14
N ASP A 178 -1.37 22.91 -28.30
CA ASP A 178 -1.84 24.20 -28.83
C ASP A 178 -3.11 24.07 -29.72
N TYR A 179 -3.68 22.87 -29.82
CA TYR A 179 -4.91 22.64 -30.59
C TYR A 179 -6.15 22.72 -29.69
N PHE A 180 -6.70 23.93 -29.56
CA PHE A 180 -7.91 24.21 -28.78
C PHE A 180 -9.17 23.97 -29.62
N ALA A 181 -9.82 22.82 -29.38
CA ALA A 181 -11.12 22.46 -29.94
C ALA A 181 -12.07 22.07 -28.80
N GLU A 182 -13.36 22.01 -29.08
CA GLU A 182 -14.35 21.57 -28.10
C GLU A 182 -14.05 20.13 -27.62
N MET A 183 -13.98 19.96 -26.31
CA MET A 183 -13.75 18.68 -25.67
C MET A 183 -15.06 18.15 -25.07
N VAL A 184 -15.19 16.83 -24.94
CA VAL A 184 -16.41 16.18 -24.39
C VAL A 184 -16.82 16.72 -23.01
N LYS A 185 -15.86 17.17 -22.20
CA LYS A 185 -16.09 17.80 -20.89
C LYS A 185 -15.54 19.21 -20.88
N SER A 186 -16.29 20.14 -20.30
CA SER A 186 -15.86 21.54 -20.15
C SER A 186 -14.70 21.68 -19.16
N ASP A 187 -13.89 22.73 -19.35
CA ASP A 187 -12.76 23.02 -18.45
C ASP A 187 -13.21 23.33 -17.02
N GLU A 188 -14.37 23.96 -16.86
CA GLU A 188 -14.98 24.20 -15.55
C GLU A 188 -15.31 22.89 -14.83
N HIS A 189 -15.85 21.90 -15.55
CA HIS A 189 -16.11 20.57 -14.99
C HIS A 189 -14.80 19.87 -14.60
N MET A 190 -13.77 19.94 -15.44
CA MET A 190 -12.46 19.36 -15.14
C MET A 190 -11.75 20.07 -13.98
N ALA A 191 -11.94 21.38 -13.80
CA ALA A 191 -11.43 22.12 -12.65
C ALA A 191 -12.06 21.63 -11.34
N LYS A 192 -13.37 21.36 -11.33
CA LYS A 192 -14.06 20.76 -10.17
C LYS A 192 -13.49 19.38 -9.82
N ILE A 193 -13.24 18.52 -10.82
CA ILE A 193 -12.63 17.20 -10.59
C ILE A 193 -11.21 17.35 -10.01
N ARG A 194 -10.38 18.21 -10.60
CA ARG A 194 -9.01 18.46 -10.10
C ARG A 194 -9.02 18.94 -8.64
N ASN A 195 -9.93 19.85 -8.29
CA ASN A 195 -10.07 20.35 -6.93
C ASN A 195 -10.43 19.21 -5.94
N LYS A 196 -11.37 18.32 -6.32
CA LYS A 196 -11.72 17.15 -5.51
C LYS A 196 -10.53 16.20 -5.31
N LEU A 197 -9.72 15.96 -6.34
CA LEU A 197 -8.53 15.12 -6.24
C LEU A 197 -7.48 15.72 -5.30
N VAL A 198 -7.23 17.03 -5.39
CA VAL A 198 -6.31 17.73 -4.47
C VAL A 198 -6.83 17.69 -3.03
N GLN A 199 -8.13 17.88 -2.81
CA GLN A 199 -8.75 17.78 -1.49
C GLN A 199 -8.62 16.37 -0.91
N SER A 200 -8.92 15.33 -1.70
CA SER A 200 -8.78 13.93 -1.29
C SER A 200 -7.34 13.60 -0.88
N ARG A 201 -6.34 14.04 -1.67
CA ARG A 201 -4.92 13.87 -1.33
C ARG A 201 -4.55 14.57 -0.02
N LYS A 202 -5.01 15.81 0.18
CA LYS A 202 -4.77 16.54 1.44
C LYS A 202 -5.36 15.81 2.65
N ILE A 203 -6.57 15.27 2.54
CA ILE A 203 -7.21 14.50 3.61
C ILE A 203 -6.38 13.26 3.96
N ILE A 204 -5.89 12.53 2.95
CA ILE A 204 -5.03 11.35 3.16
C ILE A 204 -3.73 11.75 3.85
N GLU A 205 -3.06 12.78 3.36
CA GLU A 205 -1.81 13.28 3.97
C GLU A 205 -2.00 13.76 5.41
N GLU A 206 -3.10 14.45 5.71
CA GLU A 206 -3.41 14.91 7.06
C GLU A 206 -3.67 13.75 8.02
N ARG A 207 -4.39 12.72 7.55
CA ARG A 207 -4.58 11.47 8.32
C ARG A 207 -3.25 10.80 8.61
N GLU A 208 -2.37 10.71 7.61
CA GLU A 208 -1.05 10.11 7.77
C GLU A 208 -0.16 10.93 8.73
N LYS A 209 -0.12 12.26 8.56
CA LYS A 209 0.61 13.18 9.47
C LYS A 209 0.07 13.08 10.90
N ARG A 210 -1.24 12.93 11.09
CA ARG A 210 -1.85 12.72 12.41
C ARG A 210 -1.41 11.40 13.03
N ARG A 211 -1.38 10.31 12.25
CA ARG A 211 -0.87 9.01 12.71
C ARG A 211 0.60 9.08 13.12
N GLN A 212 1.45 9.67 12.26
CA GLN A 212 2.86 9.89 12.55
C GLN A 212 3.06 10.75 13.81
N ARG A 213 2.26 11.80 13.99
CA ARG A 213 2.31 12.67 15.18
C ARG A 213 1.93 11.91 16.46
N LYS A 214 0.92 11.03 16.42
CA LYS A 214 0.55 10.16 17.56
C LYS A 214 1.70 9.20 17.90
N GLU A 215 2.30 8.56 16.89
CA GLU A 215 3.43 7.66 17.06
C GLU A 215 4.67 8.35 17.64
N GLN A 216 5.03 9.53 17.11
CA GLN A 216 6.13 10.35 17.63
C GLN A 216 5.91 10.76 19.09
N GLN A 217 4.67 11.04 19.49
CA GLN A 217 4.35 11.32 20.89
C GLN A 217 4.52 10.09 21.79
N LYS A 218 4.09 8.91 21.34
CA LYS A 218 4.27 7.65 22.06
C LYS A 218 5.76 7.33 22.27
N ILE A 219 6.55 7.41 21.19
CA ILE A 219 8.01 7.21 21.24
C ILE A 219 8.65 8.28 22.12
N GLY A 220 8.24 9.54 22.00
CA GLY A 220 8.75 10.63 22.83
C GLY A 220 8.51 10.43 24.33
N LYS A 221 7.33 9.90 24.72
CA LYS A 221 7.03 9.53 26.12
C LYS A 221 7.92 8.38 26.60
N GLN A 222 8.08 7.33 25.78
CA GLN A 222 8.93 6.18 26.10
C GLN A 222 10.40 6.60 26.27
N LEU A 223 10.94 7.40 25.36
CA LEU A 223 12.31 7.91 25.43
C LEU A 223 12.53 8.79 26.67
N LYS A 224 11.56 9.62 27.05
CA LYS A 224 11.64 10.41 28.28
C LYS A 224 11.69 9.50 29.52
N ALA A 225 10.84 8.47 29.56
CA ALA A 225 10.82 7.51 30.65
C ALA A 225 12.12 6.69 30.73
N GLU A 226 12.66 6.24 29.59
CA GLU A 226 13.92 5.51 29.51
C GLU A 226 15.11 6.37 29.96
N ARG A 227 15.21 7.62 29.50
CA ARG A 227 16.24 8.57 29.97
C ARG A 227 16.16 8.84 31.46
N LEU A 228 14.95 8.89 32.04
CA LEU A 228 14.78 9.07 33.47
C LEU A 228 15.27 7.83 34.23
N LYS A 229 14.91 6.62 33.77
CA LYS A 229 15.40 5.35 34.33
C LYS A 229 16.92 5.26 34.25
N GLU A 230 17.52 5.63 33.11
CA GLU A 230 18.97 5.65 32.93
C GLU A 230 19.65 6.62 33.90
N LYS A 231 19.10 7.83 34.08
CA LYS A 231 19.63 8.79 35.07
C LYS A 231 19.56 8.29 36.50
N ILE A 232 18.44 7.65 36.89
CA ILE A 232 18.30 7.08 38.23
C ILE A 232 19.27 5.92 38.42
N ALA A 233 19.42 5.05 37.41
CA ALA A 233 20.38 3.94 37.43
C ALA A 233 21.83 4.43 37.57
N ARG A 234 22.23 5.45 36.79
CA ARG A 234 23.55 6.09 36.91
C ARG A 234 23.78 6.67 38.30
N LYS A 235 22.84 7.46 38.84
CA LYS A 235 22.95 8.01 40.20
C LYS A 235 23.10 6.91 41.26
N LYS A 236 22.37 5.80 41.11
CA LYS A 236 22.47 4.66 42.02
C LYS A 236 23.85 4.00 41.94
N GLN A 237 24.38 3.80 40.73
CA GLN A 237 25.74 3.30 40.51
C GLN A 237 26.79 4.22 41.12
N ASP A 238 26.64 5.54 40.96
CA ASP A 238 27.55 6.54 41.53
C ASP A 238 27.53 6.50 43.08
N ILE A 239 26.34 6.40 43.69
CA ILE A 239 26.20 6.27 45.15
C ILE A 239 26.82 4.95 45.64
N GLU A 240 26.54 3.82 44.97
CA GLU A 240 27.13 2.53 45.32
C GLU A 240 28.66 2.54 45.22
N ALA A 241 29.21 3.23 44.21
CA ALA A 241 30.66 3.42 44.08
C ALA A 241 31.26 4.26 45.21
N VAL A 242 30.60 5.36 45.60
CA VAL A 242 31.04 6.20 46.73
C VAL A 242 30.93 5.45 48.06
N ASP A 243 29.86 4.70 48.29
CA ASP A 243 29.69 3.88 49.49
C ASP A 243 30.73 2.75 49.55
N HIS A 244 31.03 2.11 48.41
CA HIS A 244 32.11 1.14 48.31
C HIS A 244 33.46 1.79 48.66
N TRP A 245 33.78 2.94 48.06
CA TRP A 245 34.99 3.71 48.37
C TRP A 245 35.06 4.09 49.86
N ARG A 246 33.95 4.52 50.45
CA ARG A 246 33.89 4.86 51.88
C ARG A 246 34.18 3.65 52.76
N ARG A 247 33.60 2.48 52.43
CA ARG A 247 33.86 1.24 53.18
C ARG A 247 35.30 0.74 53.03
N THR A 248 35.90 0.87 51.85
CA THR A 248 37.28 0.42 51.62
C THR A 248 38.33 1.36 52.18
N TYR A 249 38.09 2.68 52.17
CA TYR A 249 39.09 3.69 52.58
C TYR A 249 38.85 4.37 53.94
N SER A 250 37.62 4.43 54.49
CA SER A 250 37.36 5.18 55.75
C SER A 250 37.76 4.45 57.05
N GLY A 251 38.44 3.31 56.96
CA GLY A 251 38.93 2.55 58.12
C GLY A 251 40.43 2.21 58.10
N SER A 252 41.18 2.55 57.04
CA SER A 252 42.52 1.96 56.82
C SER A 252 43.71 2.90 57.06
N GLY A 253 43.55 4.22 57.17
CA GLY A 253 44.70 5.13 57.35
C GLY A 253 45.84 4.95 56.33
N LYS A 254 45.54 4.46 55.12
CA LYS A 254 46.52 4.28 54.04
C LYS A 254 46.50 5.50 53.13
N GLU A 255 47.70 5.96 52.79
CA GLU A 255 47.97 7.07 51.88
C GLU A 255 47.38 6.77 50.48
N PHE A 256 46.87 7.81 49.83
CA PHE A 256 46.05 7.75 48.63
C PHE A 256 46.90 7.43 47.39
N ASP A 257 46.71 6.23 46.81
CA ASP A 257 47.28 5.85 45.50
C ASP A 257 46.19 5.91 44.41
N VAL A 258 46.33 6.87 43.51
CA VAL A 258 45.34 7.22 42.47
C VAL A 258 45.26 6.14 41.38
N ASP A 259 46.37 5.44 41.14
CA ASP A 259 46.50 4.47 40.06
C ASP A 259 45.86 3.11 40.43
N ALA A 260 45.92 2.72 41.71
CA ALA A 260 45.25 1.51 42.19
C ALA A 260 43.72 1.65 42.25
N ALA A 261 43.22 2.85 42.62
CA ALA A 261 41.79 3.11 42.73
C ALA A 261 41.08 3.18 41.37
N THR A 262 41.78 3.67 40.34
CA THR A 262 41.26 3.73 38.96
C THR A 262 41.16 2.35 38.30
N GLU A 263 42.08 1.43 38.61
CA GLU A 263 41.99 0.03 38.19
C GLU A 263 40.83 -0.74 38.85
N GLU A 264 40.59 -0.55 40.16
CA GLU A 264 39.46 -1.22 40.85
C GLU A 264 38.10 -0.72 40.35
N TYR A 265 37.97 0.58 40.10
CA TYR A 265 36.75 1.17 39.53
C TYR A 265 36.48 0.63 38.11
N SER A 266 37.53 0.48 37.30
CA SER A 266 37.44 -0.11 35.95
C SER A 266 37.02 -1.59 35.98
N LYS A 267 37.55 -2.38 36.93
CA LYS A 267 37.15 -3.79 37.13
C LYS A 267 35.70 -3.93 37.62
N LEU A 268 35.21 -3.02 38.45
CA LEU A 268 33.81 -3.00 38.91
C LEU A 268 32.83 -2.61 37.80
N LEU A 269 33.20 -1.63 36.96
CA LEU A 269 32.46 -1.26 35.75
C LEU A 269 32.32 -2.45 34.79
N GLU A 270 33.43 -3.15 34.47
CA GLU A 270 33.39 -4.35 33.62
C GLU A 270 32.51 -5.48 34.19
N LYS A 271 32.48 -5.65 35.52
CA LYS A 271 31.66 -6.67 36.18
C LYS A 271 30.18 -6.31 36.17
N SER A 272 29.85 -5.02 36.25
CA SER A 272 28.47 -4.52 36.12
C SER A 272 27.95 -4.62 34.67
N GLU A 273 28.81 -4.39 33.67
CA GLU A 273 28.47 -4.59 32.26
C GLU A 273 28.26 -6.07 31.92
N LYS A 274 29.02 -6.99 32.53
CA LYS A 274 28.82 -8.44 32.40
C LYS A 274 27.51 -8.91 33.04
N LYS A 275 27.06 -8.30 34.15
CA LYS A 275 25.76 -8.59 34.78
C LYS A 275 24.58 -8.10 33.93
N ASN A 276 24.68 -6.95 33.28
CA ASN A 276 23.64 -6.46 32.36
C ASN A 276 23.58 -7.22 31.02
N LYS A 277 24.61 -8.01 30.68
CA LYS A 277 24.57 -8.98 29.56
C LYS A 277 24.03 -10.37 29.93
N GLY A 278 23.85 -10.67 31.22
CA GLY A 278 23.42 -11.99 31.71
C GLY A 278 21.91 -12.24 31.75
N GLY A 279 21.08 -11.24 31.41
CA GLY A 279 19.63 -11.34 31.45
C GLY A 279 18.99 -11.12 30.09
N LYS A 280 19.37 -11.89 29.06
CA LYS A 280 18.64 -11.99 27.79
C LYS A 280 19.11 -13.17 26.93
N ASN A 281 18.67 -14.37 27.32
CA ASN A 281 18.25 -15.44 26.42
C ASN A 281 16.80 -15.69 26.85
N ASP A 282 15.76 -15.34 26.10
CA ASP A 282 15.30 -15.82 24.80
C ASP A 282 14.25 -14.77 24.35
N ALA A 283 14.09 -14.30 23.11
CA ALA A 283 14.20 -14.97 21.83
C ALA A 283 14.43 -13.92 20.72
N THR A 284 14.81 -14.42 19.55
CA THR A 284 14.89 -13.75 18.24
C THR A 284 16.17 -12.98 17.93
N LYS A 285 17.24 -13.76 17.81
CA LYS A 285 18.34 -13.47 16.89
C LYS A 285 17.86 -13.79 15.46
N ARG A 286 17.71 -12.78 14.61
CA ARG A 286 17.94 -12.89 13.15
C ARG A 286 18.09 -11.50 12.51
N LYS A 287 19.34 -11.23 12.09
CA LYS A 287 19.79 -10.53 10.86
C LYS A 287 19.22 -9.12 10.63
N ASN A 288 20.00 -8.04 10.60
CA ASN A 288 21.03 -7.83 9.59
C ASN A 288 21.85 -6.57 9.93
N ALA A 289 23.13 -6.66 9.58
CA ALA A 289 24.09 -5.58 9.55
C ALA A 289 23.82 -4.67 8.33
N GLY A 290 24.11 -3.38 8.46
CA GLY A 290 24.07 -2.47 7.31
C GLY A 290 24.19 -0.98 7.63
N ILE A 291 25.44 -0.52 7.80
CA ILE A 291 25.93 0.74 7.24
C ILE A 291 25.52 2.06 7.94
N THR A 292 26.54 2.55 8.65
CA THR A 292 26.93 3.94 8.89
C THR A 292 26.48 4.99 7.86
N LYS A 293 26.00 6.16 8.33
CA LYS A 293 26.47 7.48 7.85
C LYS A 293 26.02 8.65 8.75
N LYS A 294 26.99 9.53 8.97
CA LYS A 294 27.03 10.72 9.83
C LYS A 294 25.89 11.73 9.52
N ARG A 295 25.28 12.31 10.55
CA ARG A 295 24.53 13.58 10.46
C ARG A 295 25.49 14.74 10.80
N PRO A 296 25.65 15.77 9.95
CA PRO A 296 26.30 17.01 10.35
C PRO A 296 25.38 17.88 11.22
N GLY A 297 26.00 18.64 12.11
CA GLY A 297 25.38 19.35 13.23
C GLY A 297 24.37 20.44 12.84
N LYS A 298 23.35 20.56 13.69
CA LYS A 298 22.33 21.62 13.66
C LYS A 298 22.87 22.84 14.42
N ARG A 299 23.37 23.86 13.72
CA ARG A 299 23.70 25.17 14.32
C ARG A 299 22.39 25.90 14.68
N LYS A 300 22.24 26.25 15.97
CA LYS A 300 21.28 27.25 16.46
C LYS A 300 21.54 28.59 15.75
N ARG A 301 20.53 29.22 15.15
CA ARG A 301 20.52 30.66 14.90
C ARG A 301 19.63 31.33 15.94
N GLN A 302 20.22 32.31 16.63
CA GLN A 302 19.59 33.21 17.58
C GLN A 302 18.51 34.05 16.89
N LYS A 303 17.44 34.35 17.62
CA LYS A 303 16.54 35.47 17.32
C LYS A 303 17.31 36.76 17.53
N GLN A 304 17.26 37.66 16.56
CA GLN A 304 17.48 39.08 16.78
C GLN A 304 16.13 39.78 16.76
N ASN A 305 16.05 40.82 17.60
CA ASN A 305 14.95 41.77 17.74
C ASN A 305 14.61 42.45 16.42
#